data_AF-A0A1H5A4L5-F1
#
_entry.id   AF-A0A1H5A4L5-F1
#
_cell.length_a   1.000
_cell.length_b   1.000
_cell.length_c   1.000
_cell.angle_alpha   90.00
_cell.angle_beta   90.00
_cell.angle_gamma   90.00
#
_symmetry.space_group_name_H-M   'P 1'
#
loop_
_entity.id
_entity.type
_entity.pdbx_description
1 polymer ?
#
loop_
_entity_poly.entity_id
_entity_poly.type
_entity_poly.pdbx_seq_one_letter_code
_entity_poly.pdbx_strand_id
1 'polypeptide(L)' 'MEYAKAELQRSAEIAEHNAPISAAEGNHAQAALQEAVAHDCREAITQLEESA' A
#
# COMPACT_ATOMS: atom_id res chain seq x y z
N MET A 1 -14.19 9.93 -7.07
CA MET A 1 -12.73 9.66 -7.15
C MET A 1 -12.01 10.03 -5.86
N GLU A 2 -12.30 11.17 -5.24
CA GLU A 2 -11.64 11.59 -3.98
C GLU A 2 -11.69 10.53 -2.86
N TYR A 3 -12.86 9.93 -2.61
CA TYR A 3 -12.99 8.86 -1.61
C TYR A 3 -12.15 7.61 -1.95
N ALA A 4 -12.10 7.20 -3.22
CA ALA A 4 -11.33 6.04 -3.65
C ALA A 4 -9.81 6.28 -3.50
N LYS A 5 -9.33 7.48 -3.86
CA LYS A 5 -7.93 7.87 -3.64
C LYS A 5 -7.57 7.89 -2.15
N ALA A 6 -8.46 8.40 -1.30
CA ALA A 6 -8.22 8.44 0.15
C ALA A 6 -8.11 7.03 0.77
N GLU A 7 -8.91 6.08 0.29
CA GLU A 7 -8.85 4.69 0.78
C GLU A 7 -7.59 3.96 0.30
N LEU A 8 -7.20 4.17 -0.96
CA LEU A 8 -5.94 3.65 -1.51
C LEU A 8 -4.74 4.21 -0.75
N GLN A 9 -4.76 5.52 -0.46
CA GLN A 9 -3.70 6.21 0.29
C GLN A 9 -3.57 5.61 1.69
N ARG A 10 -4.68 5.45 2.41
CA ARG A 10 -4.70 4.83 3.74
C ARG A 10 -4.18 3.40 3.71
N SER A 11 -4.59 2.61 2.71
CA SER A 11 -4.17 1.21 2.58
C SER A 11 -2.66 1.11 2.32
N ALA A 12 -2.11 1.98 1.47
CA ALA A 12 -0.67 2.06 1.23
C ALA A 12 0.08 2.40 2.52
N GLU A 13 -0.35 3.43 3.25
CA GLU A 13 0.31 3.87 4.49
C GLU A 13 0.32 2.77 5.57
N ILE A 14 -0.78 2.03 5.73
CA ILE A 14 -0.86 0.90 6.66
C ILE A 14 0.10 -0.22 6.25
N ALA A 15 0.15 -0.54 4.96
CA ALA A 15 1.00 -1.61 4.46
C ALA A 15 2.50 -1.24 4.56
N GLU A 16 2.87 -0.01 4.19
CA GLU A 16 4.23 0.55 4.33
C GLU A 16 4.69 0.54 5.80
N HIS A 17 3.79 0.88 6.73
CA HIS A 17 4.09 0.85 8.16
C HIS A 17 4.30 -0.57 8.69
N ASN A 18 3.49 -1.53 8.24
CA ASN A 18 3.48 -2.88 8.81
C ASN A 18 4.52 -3.82 8.17
N ALA A 19 4.95 -3.59 6.93
CA ALA A 19 5.98 -4.39 6.27
C ALA A 19 7.26 -4.55 7.11
N PRO A 20 7.91 -3.47 7.61
CA PRO A 20 9.12 -3.61 8.44
C PRO A 20 8.85 -4.31 9.77
N ILE A 21 7.65 -4.18 10.35
CA ILE A 21 7.26 -4.86 11.58
C ILE A 21 7.19 -6.37 11.34
N SER A 22 6.45 -6.81 10.32
CA SER A 22 6.34 -8.22 9.95
C SER A 22 7.71 -8.83 9.62
N ALA A 23 8.58 -8.08 8.93
CA ALA A 23 9.93 -8.52 8.64
C ALA A 23 10.78 -8.71 9.92
N ALA A 24 10.68 -7.79 10.88
CA ALA A 24 11.37 -7.88 12.17
C ALA A 24 10.86 -9.04 13.04
N GLU A 25 9.58 -9.39 12.91
CA GLU A 25 8.97 -10.58 13.55
C GLU A 25 9.31 -11.90 12.83
N GLY A 26 10.08 -11.86 11.73
CA GLY A 26 10.44 -13.03 10.93
C GLY A 26 9.33 -13.51 9.98
N ASN A 27 8.23 -12.77 9.87
CA ASN A 27 7.12 -13.06 8.97
C ASN A 27 7.37 -12.41 7.58
N HIS A 28 8.36 -12.93 6.87
CA HIS A 28 8.78 -12.38 5.57
C HIS A 28 7.71 -12.48 4.48
N ALA A 29 6.85 -13.51 4.53
CA ALA A 29 5.73 -13.64 3.57
C ALA A 29 4.70 -12.51 3.75
N GLN A 30 4.39 -12.17 5.00
CA GLN A 30 3.50 -11.05 5.31
C GLN A 30 4.14 -9.71 4.95
N ALA A 31 5.43 -9.53 5.21
CA ALA A 31 6.15 -8.32 4.81
C ALA A 31 6.12 -8.10 3.30
N ALA A 32 6.41 -9.15 2.51
CA ALA A 32 6.35 -9.08 1.05
C ALA A 32 4.95 -8.76 0.52
N LEU A 33 3.90 -9.35 1.13
CA LEU A 33 2.52 -9.01 0.80
C LEU A 33 2.21 -7.53 1.08
N GLN A 34 2.68 -7.00 2.21
CA GLN A 34 2.47 -5.60 2.58
C GLN A 34 3.23 -4.65 1.64
N GLU A 35 4.45 -4.99 1.24
CA GLU A 35 5.20 -4.23 0.22
C GLU A 35 4.47 -4.20 -1.12
N ALA A 36 3.93 -5.34 -1.57
CA ALA A 36 3.16 -5.43 -2.81
C ALA A 36 1.87 -4.60 -2.74
N VAL A 37 1.11 -4.71 -1.64
CA VAL A 37 -0.13 -3.93 -1.44
C VAL A 37 0.16 -2.43 -1.44
N ALA A 38 1.24 -2.00 -0.78
CA ALA A 38 1.67 -0.61 -0.80
C ALA A 38 1.97 -0.14 -2.24
N HIS A 39 2.75 -0.91 -2.98
CA HIS A 39 3.10 -0.62 -4.37
C HIS A 39 1.85 -0.48 -5.25
N ASP A 40 0.97 -1.49 -5.23
CA ASP A 40 -0.23 -1.53 -6.06
C ASP A 40 -1.18 -0.37 -5.74
N CYS A 41 -1.32 0.00 -4.46
CA CYS A 41 -2.14 1.14 -4.06
C CYS A 41 -1.57 2.46 -4.59
N ARG A 42 -0.25 2.64 -4.53
CA ARG A 42 0.42 3.85 -5.05
C ARG A 42 0.27 3.94 -6.57
N GLU A 43 0.44 2.83 -7.28
CA GLU A 43 0.25 2.78 -8.73
C GLU A 43 -1.21 3.11 -9.12
N ALA A 44 -2.18 2.55 -8.41
CA ALA A 44 -3.60 2.83 -8.65
C ALA A 44 -3.94 4.32 -8.42
N ILE A 45 -3.33 4.98 -7.42
CA ILE A 45 -3.49 6.41 -7.20
C ILE A 45 -2.94 7.19 -8.41
N THR A 46 -1.74 6.87 -8.88
CA THR A 46 -1.16 7.51 -10.06
C THR A 46 -2.06 7.38 -11.29
N GLN A 47 -2.59 6.18 -11.54
CA GLN A 47 -3.52 5.95 -12.67
C GLN A 47 -4.82 6.77 -12.53
N LEU A 48 -5.33 6.92 -11.30
CA LEU A 48 -6.52 7.73 -11.03
C LEU A 48 -6.26 9.24 -11.18
N GLU A 49 -5.04 9.70 -10.92
CA GLU A 49 -4.64 11.10 -11.11
C GLU A 49 -4.44 11.43 -12.60
N GLU A 50 -3.87 10.51 -13.38
CA GLU A 50 -3.70 10.67 -14.83
C GLU A 50 -5.01 10.59 -15.62
N SER A 51 -6.02 9.93 -15.05
CA SER A 51 -7.34 9.77 -15.66
C SER A 51 -8.35 10.88 -15.30
N ALA A 52 -7.93 11.88 -14.50
CA ALA A 52 -8.75 12.99 -14.01
C ALA A 52 -8.59 14.27 -14.85
#